data_AF-A0A1I5B3K3-F1
#
_entry.id   AF-A0A1I5B3K3-F1
#
_cell.length_a   1.000
_cell.length_b   1.000
_cell.length_c   1.000
_cell.angle_alpha   90.00
_cell.angle_beta   90.00
_cell.angle_gamma   90.00
#
_symmetry.space_group_name_H-M   'P 1'
#
loop_
_entity.id
_entity.type
_entity.pdbx_description
1 polymer ?
#
loop_
_entity_poly.entity_id
_entity_poly.type
_entity_poly.pdbx_seq_one_letter_code
_entity_poly.pdbx_strand_id
1 'polypeptide(L)'
;MKKILGAIFILILISCNSISKKEKELLEKENELLQRELELTKKEQNSKSKAIELTKPKEIEKKKETTKNEIIKEPVKKTTGYTFDNFHISENRVGIFSKGMTISDVYNSIPKEQIKKTVGYGEFADDTYDDYEIYDSNGKKILVLTPKQNGNTSSKINRISILDNRFKTTEKIGLSSTFGDLKKYYSTDKISPDMEHIVLDVSHINAWFSIKKSELKEDWWNGNGIDKSKIPDNAKFDGITIWWK
;
A
#
# COMPACT_ATOMS: atom_id res chain seq x y z
N MET A 1 -36.77 16.61 -8.80
CA MET A 1 -36.65 15.19 -9.23
C MET A 1 -35.30 14.67 -8.77
N LYS A 2 -35.31 13.71 -7.82
CA LYS A 2 -34.12 13.04 -7.29
C LYS A 2 -33.47 12.20 -8.40
N LYS A 3 -32.18 12.39 -8.67
CA LYS A 3 -31.36 11.38 -9.35
C LYS A 3 -30.46 10.74 -8.30
N ILE A 4 -30.91 9.56 -7.85
CA ILE A 4 -30.15 8.61 -7.04
C ILE A 4 -29.08 8.06 -7.98
N LEU A 5 -27.81 8.45 -7.78
CA LEU A 5 -26.70 7.74 -8.41
C LEU A 5 -26.33 6.61 -7.45
N GLY A 6 -26.68 5.39 -7.86
CA GLY A 6 -26.61 4.19 -7.05
C GLY A 6 -25.20 3.93 -6.54
N ALA A 7 -25.11 3.66 -5.24
CA ALA A 7 -24.03 2.86 -4.71
C ALA A 7 -24.20 1.46 -5.32
N ILE A 8 -23.30 1.09 -6.22
CA ILE A 8 -23.12 -0.29 -6.63
C ILE A 8 -22.59 -1.01 -5.39
N PHE A 9 -23.50 -1.57 -4.59
CA PHE A 9 -23.16 -2.61 -3.64
C PHE A 9 -22.77 -3.82 -4.49
N ILE A 10 -21.48 -3.94 -4.79
CA ILE A 10 -20.95 -5.21 -5.29
C ILE A 10 -21.00 -6.16 -4.09
N LEU A 11 -22.17 -6.79 -3.87
CA LEU A 11 -22.20 -8.08 -3.19
C LEU A 11 -21.44 -9.03 -4.11
N ILE A 12 -20.16 -9.24 -3.82
CA ILE A 12 -19.42 -10.35 -4.41
C ILE A 12 -20.04 -11.61 -3.79
N LEU A 13 -21.01 -12.20 -4.49
CA LEU A 13 -21.39 -13.59 -4.29
C LEU A 13 -20.21 -14.44 -4.75
N ILE A 14 -19.25 -14.66 -3.84
CA ILE A 14 -18.18 -15.61 -4.07
C ILE A 14 -18.82 -17.00 -4.02
N SER A 15 -19.08 -17.52 -5.22
CA SER A 15 -19.22 -18.95 -5.50
C SER A 15 -18.19 -19.72 -4.68
N CYS A 16 -18.66 -20.67 -3.87
CA CYS A 16 -17.83 -21.46 -2.99
C CYS A 16 -16.71 -22.17 -3.77
N ASN A 17 -15.49 -21.69 -3.59
CA ASN A 17 -14.30 -22.53 -3.56
C ASN A 17 -13.82 -22.55 -2.11
N SER A 18 -13.21 -23.65 -1.67
CA SER A 18 -12.96 -23.98 -0.25
C SER A 18 -12.03 -22.99 0.48
N ILE A 19 -12.57 -21.84 0.88
CA ILE A 19 -11.87 -20.84 1.72
C ILE A 19 -11.88 -21.35 3.17
N SER A 20 -10.71 -21.36 3.81
CA SER A 20 -10.55 -21.81 5.20
C SER A 20 -11.30 -20.89 6.18
N LYS A 21 -11.70 -21.41 7.34
CA LYS A 21 -12.41 -20.60 8.38
C LYS A 21 -11.64 -19.33 8.75
N LYS A 22 -10.31 -19.43 8.82
CA LYS A 22 -9.41 -18.32 9.20
C LYS A 22 -9.35 -17.23 8.13
N GLU A 23 -9.31 -17.61 6.85
CA GLU A 23 -9.36 -16.65 5.74
C GLU A 23 -10.70 -15.91 5.67
N LYS A 24 -11.81 -16.58 6.03
CA LYS A 24 -13.12 -15.90 6.11
C LYS A 24 -13.15 -14.84 7.22
N GLU A 25 -12.64 -15.17 8.40
CA GLU A 25 -12.57 -14.23 9.52
C GLU A 25 -11.67 -13.02 9.21
N LEU A 26 -10.59 -13.25 8.47
CA LEU A 26 -9.69 -12.21 8.00
C LEU A 26 -10.38 -11.27 7.00
N LEU A 27 -11.11 -11.83 6.04
CA LEU A 27 -11.89 -11.05 5.08
C LEU A 27 -12.97 -10.21 5.75
N GLU A 28 -13.62 -10.76 6.78
CA GLU A 28 -14.65 -10.05 7.55
C GLU A 28 -14.06 -8.84 8.29
N LYS A 29 -12.89 -9.00 8.93
CA LYS A 29 -12.16 -7.89 9.58
C LYS A 29 -11.72 -6.81 8.59
N GLU A 30 -11.23 -7.20 7.41
CA GLU A 30 -10.89 -6.23 6.35
C GLU A 30 -12.12 -5.44 5.89
N ASN A 31 -13.25 -6.12 5.69
CA ASN A 31 -14.50 -5.47 5.30
C ASN A 31 -15.00 -4.49 6.37
N GLU A 32 -14.95 -4.85 7.65
CA GLU A 32 -15.32 -3.95 8.75
C GLU A 32 -14.43 -2.69 8.79
N LEU A 33 -13.12 -2.87 8.60
CA LEU A 33 -12.16 -1.76 8.56
C LEU A 33 -12.45 -0.81 7.39
N LEU A 34 -12.73 -1.35 6.21
CA LEU A 34 -13.07 -0.56 5.02
C LEU A 34 -14.37 0.22 5.21
N GLN A 35 -15.40 -0.37 5.81
CA GLN A 35 -16.65 0.35 6.12
C GLN A 35 -16.40 1.51 7.09
N ARG A 36 -15.57 1.29 8.11
CA ARG A 36 -15.20 2.33 9.06
C ARG A 36 -14.43 3.48 8.41
N GLU A 37 -13.48 3.18 7.52
CA GLU A 37 -12.74 4.20 6.76
C GLU A 37 -13.69 5.02 5.87
N LEU A 38 -14.61 4.36 5.15
CA LEU A 38 -15.63 5.02 4.34
C LEU A 38 -16.53 5.95 5.17
N GLU A 39 -16.93 5.55 6.38
CA GLU A 39 -17.71 6.41 7.28
C GLU A 39 -16.92 7.64 7.75
N LEU A 40 -15.63 7.47 8.06
CA LEU A 40 -14.75 8.57 8.45
C LEU A 40 -14.58 9.56 7.29
N THR A 41 -14.32 9.08 6.08
CA THR A 41 -14.21 9.94 4.88
C THR A 41 -15.52 10.71 4.62
N LYS A 42 -16.68 10.06 4.75
CA LYS A 42 -17.99 10.73 4.62
C LYS A 42 -18.20 11.80 5.70
N LYS A 43 -17.81 11.53 6.95
CA LYS A 43 -17.88 12.52 8.05
C LYS A 43 -16.96 13.70 7.80
N GLU A 44 -15.73 13.47 7.34
CA GLU A 44 -14.79 14.53 6.98
C GLU A 44 -15.30 15.40 5.83
N GLN A 45 -15.82 14.78 4.76
CA GLN A 45 -16.42 15.50 3.65
C GLN A 45 -17.62 16.36 4.10
N ASN A 46 -18.51 15.79 4.91
CA ASN A 46 -19.64 16.54 5.49
C ASN A 46 -19.18 17.68 6.41
N SER A 47 -18.11 17.49 7.18
CA SER A 47 -17.55 18.53 8.05
C SER A 47 -16.89 19.66 7.26
N LYS A 48 -16.18 19.35 6.16
CA LYS A 48 -15.58 20.32 5.24
C LYS A 48 -16.68 21.09 4.50
N SER A 49 -17.72 20.42 4.02
CA SER A 49 -18.88 21.08 3.40
C SER A 49 -19.58 22.03 4.38
N LYS A 50 -19.74 21.64 5.65
CA LYS A 50 -20.33 22.48 6.70
C LYS A 50 -19.43 23.68 7.07
N ALA A 51 -18.10 23.50 7.08
CA ALA A 51 -17.14 24.58 7.32
C ALA A 51 -17.07 25.59 6.15
N ILE A 52 -17.24 25.12 4.91
CA ILE A 52 -17.33 25.96 3.71
C ILE A 52 -18.65 26.74 3.71
N GLU A 53 -19.74 26.17 4.22
CA GLU A 53 -21.04 26.85 4.34
C GLU A 53 -21.04 27.94 5.43
N LEU A 54 -20.22 27.80 6.48
CA LEU A 54 -20.03 28.80 7.54
C LEU A 54 -19.05 29.94 7.17
N THR A 55 -18.33 29.87 6.04
CA THR A 55 -17.29 30.84 5.67
C THR A 55 -17.56 31.61 4.38
N LYS A 56 -18.83 31.87 4.02
CA LYS A 56 -19.16 32.92 3.04
C LYS A 56 -18.99 34.31 3.67
N PRO A 57 -18.08 35.18 3.19
CA PRO A 57 -17.97 36.54 3.70
C PRO A 57 -19.04 37.44 3.07
N LYS A 58 -19.76 38.17 3.92
CA LYS A 58 -20.44 39.41 3.58
C LYS A 58 -19.38 40.45 3.21
N GLU A 59 -19.54 41.05 2.04
CA GLU A 59 -18.84 42.25 1.60
C GLU A 59 -19.18 43.43 2.54
N ILE A 60 -18.19 44.20 3.00
CA ILE A 60 -18.19 45.66 3.26
C ILE A 60 -16.78 46.11 3.73
N GLU A 61 -16.20 46.98 2.91
CA GLU A 61 -15.31 48.14 3.13
C GLU A 61 -14.12 48.20 4.13
N LYS A 62 -12.99 48.59 3.52
CA LYS A 62 -11.74 49.24 3.99
C LYS A 62 -11.77 49.96 5.35
N LYS A 63 -10.70 49.72 6.14
CA LYS A 63 -9.82 50.78 6.68
C LYS A 63 -8.42 50.25 6.99
N LYS A 64 -7.42 51.07 6.62
CA LYS A 64 -5.98 50.92 6.91
C LYS A 64 -5.73 51.13 8.40
N GLU A 65 -4.85 50.32 9.01
CA GLU A 65 -3.84 50.85 9.93
C GLU A 65 -2.65 49.89 10.11
N THR A 66 -1.49 50.51 10.29
CA THR A 66 -0.12 50.00 10.23
C THR A 66 0.33 49.53 11.61
N THR A 67 0.99 48.37 11.73
CA THR A 67 2.14 48.22 12.65
C THR A 67 3.03 47.04 12.22
N LYS A 68 4.33 47.31 12.10
CA LYS A 68 5.40 46.35 11.83
C LYS A 68 5.66 45.50 13.08
N ASN A 69 5.97 44.22 12.88
CA ASN A 69 6.90 43.46 13.73
C ASN A 69 7.50 42.32 12.88
N GLU A 70 8.76 42.52 12.49
CA GLU A 70 9.60 41.49 11.88
C GLU A 70 9.98 40.46 12.94
N ILE A 71 9.51 39.24 12.75
CA ILE A 71 10.13 38.04 13.33
C ILE A 71 10.68 37.27 12.14
N ILE A 72 12.00 37.19 12.06
CA ILE A 72 12.72 36.35 11.10
C ILE A 72 12.33 34.90 11.41
N LYS A 73 11.35 34.38 10.66
CA LYS A 73 11.12 32.94 10.57
C LYS A 73 12.06 32.42 9.50
N GLU A 74 12.97 31.52 9.87
CA GLU A 74 13.62 30.65 8.89
C GLU A 74 12.56 30.11 7.92
N PRO A 75 12.85 30.03 6.61
CA PRO A 75 11.85 29.59 5.66
C PRO A 75 11.47 28.15 5.95
N VAL A 76 10.33 27.96 6.62
CA VAL A 76 9.65 26.68 6.68
C VAL A 76 9.42 26.27 5.24
N LYS A 77 10.20 25.28 4.77
CA LYS A 77 10.03 24.68 3.45
C LYS A 77 8.56 24.27 3.35
N LYS A 78 7.80 25.05 2.57
CA LYS A 78 6.39 24.81 2.31
C LYS A 78 6.29 23.43 1.66
N THR A 79 5.93 22.41 2.43
CA THR A 79 5.72 21.05 1.93
C THR A 79 4.44 21.08 1.09
N THR A 80 4.60 21.33 -0.20
CA THR A 80 3.51 21.31 -1.20
C THR A 80 3.20 19.89 -1.71
N GLY A 81 3.73 18.86 -1.05
CA GLY A 81 3.57 17.46 -1.42
C GLY A 81 2.30 16.82 -0.85
N TYR A 82 1.82 15.77 -1.52
CA TYR A 82 0.84 14.85 -0.95
C TYR A 82 1.43 14.17 0.29
N THR A 83 0.70 14.25 1.40
CA THR A 83 1.09 13.59 2.66
C THR A 83 0.37 12.26 2.75
N PHE A 84 1.13 11.17 2.76
CA PHE A 84 0.60 9.84 3.00
C PHE A 84 0.25 9.68 4.47
N ASP A 85 -1.01 9.37 4.76
CA ASP A 85 -1.56 9.10 6.09
C ASP A 85 -2.14 7.68 6.22
N ASN A 86 -2.43 7.02 5.10
CA ASN A 86 -2.82 5.62 5.04
C ASN A 86 -1.64 4.72 4.62
N PHE A 87 -1.20 3.85 5.54
CA PHE A 87 -0.17 2.84 5.34
C PHE A 87 -0.72 1.41 5.51
N HIS A 88 -1.95 1.18 5.07
CA HIS A 88 -2.59 -0.12 5.20
C HIS A 88 -2.36 -1.00 3.96
N ILE A 89 -2.12 -2.30 4.17
CA ILE A 89 -2.06 -3.34 3.14
C ILE A 89 -3.28 -4.24 3.30
N SER A 90 -4.02 -4.44 2.20
CA SER A 90 -5.16 -5.37 2.07
C SER A 90 -5.13 -6.01 0.69
N GLU A 91 -6.02 -6.97 0.43
CA GLU A 91 -6.09 -7.69 -0.86
C GLU A 91 -6.08 -6.77 -2.08
N ASN A 92 -6.84 -5.67 -2.02
CA ASN A 92 -7.13 -4.81 -3.17
C ASN A 92 -6.62 -3.37 -3.00
N ARG A 93 -5.85 -3.08 -1.95
CA ARG A 93 -5.36 -1.73 -1.65
C ARG A 93 -4.06 -1.73 -0.88
N VAL A 94 -3.15 -0.84 -1.27
CA VAL A 94 -1.91 -0.49 -0.56
C VAL A 94 -1.88 1.03 -0.37
N GLY A 95 -2.19 1.49 0.84
CA GLY A 95 -2.40 2.90 1.13
C GLY A 95 -3.44 3.51 0.19
N ILE A 96 -3.02 4.49 -0.61
CA ILE A 96 -3.91 5.16 -1.58
C ILE A 96 -4.10 4.36 -2.87
N PHE A 97 -3.20 3.43 -3.18
CA PHE A 97 -3.21 2.70 -4.44
C PHE A 97 -4.17 1.53 -4.35
N SER A 98 -5.03 1.38 -5.36
CA SER A 98 -6.04 0.32 -5.42
C SER A 98 -5.81 -0.58 -6.62
N LYS A 99 -6.21 -1.84 -6.48
CA LYS A 99 -6.16 -2.81 -7.57
C LYS A 99 -6.93 -2.30 -8.77
N GLY A 100 -6.29 -2.32 -9.93
CA GLY A 100 -6.86 -1.81 -11.17
C GLY A 100 -6.54 -0.36 -11.50
N MET A 101 -5.92 0.41 -10.60
CA MET A 101 -5.36 1.72 -10.95
C MET A 101 -4.29 1.58 -12.03
N THR A 102 -4.32 2.50 -12.99
CA THR A 102 -3.31 2.65 -14.03
C THR A 102 -2.19 3.57 -13.55
N ILE A 103 -1.05 3.56 -14.25
CA ILE A 103 0.02 4.53 -14.00
C ILE A 103 -0.46 5.97 -14.23
N SER A 104 -1.38 6.20 -15.18
CA SER A 104 -2.01 7.50 -15.36
C SER A 104 -2.80 7.94 -14.12
N ASP A 105 -3.51 7.01 -13.47
CA ASP A 105 -4.21 7.30 -12.22
C ASP A 105 -3.22 7.66 -11.09
N VAL A 106 -2.06 6.99 -11.03
CA VAL A 106 -0.98 7.32 -10.08
C VAL A 106 -0.51 8.76 -10.27
N TYR A 107 -0.20 9.15 -11.51
CA TYR A 107 0.22 10.52 -11.83
C TYR A 107 -0.85 11.57 -11.49
N ASN A 108 -2.13 11.20 -11.55
CA ASN A 108 -3.25 12.08 -11.19
C ASN A 108 -3.53 12.11 -9.67
N SER A 109 -3.00 11.16 -8.91
CA SER A 109 -3.30 11.00 -7.47
C SER A 109 -2.34 11.76 -6.55
N ILE A 110 -1.08 11.92 -6.96
CA ILE A 110 -0.04 12.60 -6.17
C ILE A 110 0.82 13.52 -7.04
N PRO A 111 1.49 14.54 -6.47
CA PRO A 111 2.40 15.41 -7.19
C PRO A 111 3.49 14.64 -7.95
N LYS A 112 3.78 15.09 -9.17
CA LYS A 112 4.77 14.45 -10.05
C LYS A 112 6.16 14.39 -9.42
N GLU A 113 6.50 15.35 -8.56
CA GLU A 113 7.78 15.43 -7.85
C GLU A 113 7.96 14.27 -6.85
N GLN A 114 6.87 13.60 -6.47
CA GLN A 114 6.88 12.41 -5.61
C GLN A 114 6.90 11.09 -6.40
N ILE A 115 7.01 11.15 -7.73
CA ILE A 115 7.07 9.99 -8.61
C ILE A 115 8.33 10.06 -9.46
N LYS A 116 9.20 9.06 -9.34
CA LYS A 116 10.38 8.92 -10.21
C LYS A 116 10.27 7.64 -11.01
N LYS A 117 10.28 7.76 -12.34
CA LYS A 117 10.40 6.62 -13.23
C LYS A 117 11.85 6.14 -13.28
N THR A 118 12.06 4.84 -13.15
CA THR A 118 13.36 4.15 -13.21
C THR A 118 13.24 2.86 -14.01
N VAL A 119 14.37 2.23 -14.32
CA VAL A 119 14.41 0.87 -14.86
C VAL A 119 14.61 -0.09 -13.68
N GLY A 120 13.65 -0.98 -13.48
CA GLY A 120 13.78 -2.14 -12.59
C GLY A 120 14.36 -3.34 -13.35
N TYR A 121 14.99 -4.25 -12.62
CA TYR A 121 15.57 -5.48 -13.18
C TYR A 121 14.97 -6.70 -12.49
N GLY A 122 14.64 -7.71 -13.28
CA GLY A 122 14.14 -9.00 -12.80
C GLY A 122 15.25 -9.97 -12.42
N GLU A 123 14.86 -11.22 -12.20
CA GLU A 123 15.78 -12.33 -11.91
C GLU A 123 16.63 -12.68 -13.14
N PHE A 124 16.04 -12.57 -14.35
CA PHE A 124 16.75 -12.79 -15.61
C PHE A 124 17.36 -11.48 -16.13
N ALA A 125 18.55 -11.57 -16.74
CA ALA A 125 19.33 -10.40 -17.15
C ALA A 125 18.60 -9.45 -18.12
N ASP A 126 17.72 -10.00 -18.96
CA ASP A 126 16.95 -9.25 -19.95
C ASP A 126 15.59 -8.74 -19.42
N ASP A 127 15.20 -9.15 -18.21
CA ASP A 127 13.95 -8.72 -17.59
C ASP A 127 14.12 -7.28 -17.08
N THR A 128 13.54 -6.35 -17.81
CA THR A 128 13.48 -4.94 -17.43
C THR A 128 12.04 -4.50 -17.21
N TYR A 129 11.86 -3.60 -16.26
CA TYR A 129 10.55 -3.07 -15.90
C TYR A 129 10.57 -1.54 -15.82
N ASP A 130 9.46 -0.92 -16.20
CA ASP A 130 9.21 0.48 -15.88
C ASP A 130 8.80 0.61 -14.41
N ASP A 131 9.77 0.88 -13.54
CA ASP A 131 9.50 1.08 -12.12
C ASP A 131 9.15 2.55 -11.84
N TYR A 132 8.18 2.77 -10.96
CA TYR A 132 7.75 4.08 -10.50
C TYR A 132 7.99 4.15 -9.00
N GLU A 133 9.11 4.75 -8.61
CA GLU A 133 9.47 4.99 -7.23
C GLU A 133 8.58 6.10 -6.64
N ILE A 134 7.92 5.80 -5.53
CA ILE A 134 7.01 6.71 -4.85
C ILE A 134 7.68 7.26 -3.59
N TYR A 135 7.62 8.57 -3.44
CA TYR A 135 8.25 9.30 -2.34
C TYR A 135 7.20 9.96 -1.44
N ASP A 136 7.43 9.97 -0.13
CA ASP A 136 6.62 10.76 0.79
C ASP A 136 6.96 12.26 0.72
N SER A 137 6.20 13.08 1.45
CA SER A 137 6.37 14.54 1.48
C SER A 137 7.73 15.00 2.01
N ASN A 138 8.48 14.10 2.66
CA ASN A 138 9.82 14.36 3.19
C ASN A 138 10.91 13.88 2.22
N GLY A 139 10.55 13.31 1.06
CA GLY A 139 11.49 12.80 0.08
C GLY A 139 12.02 11.39 0.40
N LYS A 140 11.40 10.66 1.33
CA LYS A 140 11.74 9.24 1.58
C LYS A 140 11.05 8.37 0.54
N LYS A 141 11.77 7.47 -0.12
CA LYS A 141 11.18 6.43 -0.98
C LYS A 141 10.42 5.42 -0.12
N ILE A 142 9.14 5.21 -0.42
CA ILE A 142 8.25 4.38 0.40
C ILE A 142 7.72 3.15 -0.33
N LEU A 143 7.57 3.22 -1.65
CA LEU A 143 7.07 2.14 -2.50
C LEU A 143 7.77 2.16 -3.87
N VAL A 144 7.72 1.04 -4.57
CA VAL A 144 7.96 0.97 -6.02
C VAL A 144 6.75 0.32 -6.67
N LEU A 145 6.14 0.99 -7.64
CA LEU A 145 5.05 0.46 -8.43
C LEU A 145 5.58 0.00 -9.79
N THR A 146 5.22 -1.20 -10.22
CA THR A 146 5.55 -1.70 -11.56
C THR A 146 4.25 -2.01 -12.31
N PRO A 147 4.04 -1.48 -13.52
CA PRO A 147 2.88 -1.80 -14.34
C PRO A 147 3.01 -3.19 -14.96
N LYS A 148 1.89 -3.70 -15.46
CA LYS A 148 1.86 -4.96 -16.23
C LYS A 148 2.60 -4.87 -17.57
N GLN A 149 2.74 -3.67 -18.12
CA GLN A 149 3.32 -3.43 -19.43
C GLN A 149 4.18 -2.16 -19.39
N ASN A 150 5.45 -2.29 -19.79
CA ASN A 150 6.37 -1.17 -19.93
C ASN A 150 5.91 -0.22 -21.05
N GLY A 151 6.23 1.06 -20.91
CA GLY A 151 5.95 2.11 -21.87
C GLY A 151 4.48 2.52 -21.96
N ASN A 152 3.58 1.92 -21.18
CA ASN A 152 2.15 2.14 -21.27
C ASN A 152 1.58 2.70 -19.95
N THR A 153 1.27 4.00 -19.93
CA THR A 153 0.69 4.63 -18.73
C THR A 153 -0.76 4.23 -18.47
N SER A 154 -1.47 3.67 -19.45
CA SER A 154 -2.79 3.04 -19.26
C SER A 154 -2.69 1.62 -18.70
N SER A 155 -1.47 1.08 -18.58
CA SER A 155 -1.25 -0.21 -17.95
C SER A 155 -1.53 -0.13 -16.45
N LYS A 156 -2.17 -1.18 -15.94
CA LYS A 156 -2.52 -1.32 -14.53
C LYS A 156 -1.27 -1.64 -13.71
N ILE A 157 -1.25 -1.17 -12.46
CA ILE A 157 -0.27 -1.59 -11.47
C ILE A 157 -0.37 -3.11 -11.31
N ASN A 158 0.76 -3.80 -11.47
CA ASN A 158 0.87 -5.24 -11.34
C ASN A 158 1.66 -5.65 -10.09
N ARG A 159 2.73 -4.92 -9.77
CA ARG A 159 3.59 -5.18 -8.62
C ARG A 159 3.73 -3.93 -7.76
N ILE A 160 3.72 -4.11 -6.45
CA ILE A 160 4.04 -3.05 -5.47
C ILE A 160 5.07 -3.58 -4.49
N SER A 161 6.30 -3.07 -4.54
CA SER A 161 7.33 -3.37 -3.54
C SER A 161 7.23 -2.39 -2.38
N ILE A 162 7.11 -2.92 -1.16
CA ILE A 162 7.02 -2.14 0.07
C ILE A 162 8.43 -1.84 0.60
N LEU A 163 8.74 -0.56 0.84
CA LEU A 163 10.07 -0.13 1.34
C LEU A 163 10.00 0.59 2.70
N ASP A 164 8.79 0.91 3.19
CA ASP A 164 8.59 1.64 4.44
C ASP A 164 7.88 0.79 5.50
N ASN A 165 8.48 0.70 6.70
CA ASN A 165 7.98 -0.06 7.85
C ASN A 165 6.61 0.39 8.38
N ARG A 166 6.14 1.58 7.98
CA ARG A 166 4.78 2.05 8.32
C ARG A 166 3.71 1.19 7.68
N PHE A 167 3.98 0.57 6.53
CA PHE A 167 3.01 -0.28 5.84
C PHE A 167 2.74 -1.57 6.59
N LYS A 168 1.45 -1.81 6.91
CA LYS A 168 1.02 -2.97 7.69
C LYS A 168 -0.34 -3.50 7.25
N THR A 169 -0.52 -4.81 7.39
CA THR A 169 -1.82 -5.48 7.27
C THR A 169 -2.74 -5.15 8.45
N THR A 170 -3.99 -5.62 8.42
CA THR A 170 -4.96 -5.47 9.52
C THR A 170 -4.42 -6.04 10.82
N GLU A 171 -3.70 -7.15 10.71
CA GLU A 171 -3.06 -7.97 11.75
C GLU A 171 -1.74 -7.36 12.22
N LYS A 172 -1.40 -6.17 11.70
CA LYS A 172 -0.18 -5.40 12.00
C LYS A 172 1.10 -6.08 11.52
N ILE A 173 1.02 -6.99 10.54
CA ILE A 173 2.18 -7.61 9.91
C ILE A 173 2.76 -6.66 8.86
N GLY A 174 4.08 -6.49 8.87
CA GLY A 174 4.82 -5.65 7.93
C GLY A 174 6.32 -5.98 7.94
N LEU A 175 7.15 -5.13 7.34
CA LEU A 175 8.60 -5.37 7.18
C LEU A 175 9.34 -5.59 8.52
N SER A 176 8.84 -5.04 9.62
CA SER A 176 9.45 -5.21 10.95
C SER A 176 8.99 -6.47 11.69
N SER A 177 8.09 -7.26 11.11
CA SER A 177 7.59 -8.52 11.68
C SER A 177 8.54 -9.69 11.37
N THR A 178 8.30 -10.83 12.01
CA THR A 178 9.04 -12.07 11.75
C THR A 178 8.17 -13.15 11.11
N PHE A 179 8.80 -14.23 10.64
CA PHE A 179 8.09 -15.43 10.19
C PHE A 179 7.09 -15.96 11.23
N GLY A 180 7.51 -16.01 12.50
CA GLY A 180 6.68 -16.42 13.62
C GLY A 180 5.44 -15.54 13.81
N ASP A 181 5.54 -14.24 13.55
CA ASP A 181 4.39 -13.34 13.59
C ASP A 181 3.43 -13.56 12.41
N LEU A 182 3.96 -13.75 11.20
CA LEU A 182 3.16 -13.98 10.01
C LEU A 182 2.32 -15.27 10.12
N LYS A 183 2.94 -16.39 10.50
CA LYS A 183 2.26 -17.70 10.57
C LYS A 183 1.17 -17.77 11.64
N LYS A 184 1.16 -16.87 12.63
CA LYS A 184 0.06 -16.73 13.60
C LYS A 184 -1.25 -16.35 12.92
N TYR A 185 -1.20 -15.63 11.80
CA TYR A 185 -2.39 -15.08 11.15
C TYR A 185 -2.64 -15.65 9.75
N TYR A 186 -1.59 -15.91 8.98
CA TYR A 186 -1.72 -16.36 7.58
C TYR A 186 -1.24 -17.79 7.39
N SER A 187 -1.78 -18.48 6.37
CA SER A 187 -1.13 -19.69 5.86
C SER A 187 0.18 -19.29 5.16
N THR A 188 1.19 -20.12 5.34
CA THR A 188 2.52 -19.95 4.74
C THR A 188 2.98 -21.27 4.12
N ASP A 189 2.04 -21.98 3.49
CA ASP A 189 2.28 -23.33 2.96
C ASP A 189 2.86 -23.30 1.54
N LYS A 190 2.67 -22.19 0.84
CA LYS A 190 3.31 -21.92 -0.45
C LYS A 190 4.60 -21.14 -0.22
N ILE A 191 5.71 -21.85 -0.41
CA ILE A 191 7.05 -21.29 -0.25
C ILE A 191 7.86 -21.64 -1.51
N SER A 192 8.45 -20.63 -2.13
CA SER A 192 9.28 -20.80 -3.32
C SER A 192 10.69 -20.27 -3.06
N PRO A 193 11.75 -20.92 -3.58
CA PRO A 193 13.07 -20.32 -3.58
C PRO A 193 13.16 -19.22 -4.65
N ASP A 194 13.94 -18.20 -4.36
CA ASP A 194 14.51 -17.22 -5.30
C ASP A 194 16.04 -17.41 -5.29
N MET A 195 16.82 -16.53 -5.92
CA MET A 195 18.28 -16.56 -5.92
C MET A 195 18.86 -16.46 -4.49
N GLU A 196 18.49 -15.42 -3.73
CA GLU A 196 19.03 -15.15 -2.38
C GLU A 196 18.00 -15.36 -1.25
N HIS A 197 16.74 -15.59 -1.61
CA HIS A 197 15.62 -15.58 -0.67
C HIS A 197 14.80 -16.86 -0.75
N ILE A 198 13.99 -17.07 0.28
CA ILE A 198 12.75 -17.81 0.15
C ILE A 198 11.59 -16.80 0.16
N VAL A 199 10.54 -17.12 -0.60
CA VAL A 199 9.37 -16.28 -0.76
C VAL A 199 8.15 -17.02 -0.23
N LEU A 200 7.47 -16.42 0.74
CA LEU A 200 6.23 -16.91 1.33
C LEU A 200 5.05 -16.24 0.62
N ASP A 201 4.23 -17.03 -0.08
CA ASP A 201 3.02 -16.54 -0.75
C ASP A 201 1.83 -16.53 0.23
N VAL A 202 1.37 -15.32 0.54
CA VAL A 202 0.17 -15.03 1.31
C VAL A 202 -0.94 -14.64 0.35
N SER A 203 -1.57 -15.67 -0.23
CA SER A 203 -2.53 -15.49 -1.33
C SER A 203 -3.74 -14.63 -0.96
N HIS A 204 -4.15 -14.61 0.31
CA HIS A 204 -5.30 -13.82 0.78
C HIS A 204 -5.16 -12.32 0.50
N ILE A 205 -3.95 -11.76 0.70
CA ILE A 205 -3.68 -10.34 0.45
C ILE A 205 -2.83 -10.11 -0.80
N ASN A 206 -2.66 -11.15 -1.63
CA ASN A 206 -1.78 -11.13 -2.80
C ASN A 206 -0.33 -10.68 -2.46
N ALA A 207 0.18 -11.04 -1.28
CA ALA A 207 1.47 -10.58 -0.79
C ALA A 207 2.52 -11.69 -0.78
N TRP A 208 3.73 -11.36 -1.16
CA TRP A 208 4.91 -12.18 -1.05
C TRP A 208 5.83 -11.59 0.01
N PHE A 209 6.21 -12.40 1.00
CA PHE A 209 7.16 -12.02 2.04
C PHE A 209 8.49 -12.73 1.79
N SER A 210 9.56 -11.95 1.64
CA SER A 210 10.89 -12.47 1.37
C SER A 210 11.69 -12.61 2.67
N ILE A 211 12.35 -13.75 2.84
CA ILE A 211 13.31 -14.02 3.92
C ILE A 211 14.61 -14.43 3.26
N LYS A 212 15.73 -13.82 3.66
CA LYS A 212 17.06 -14.23 3.16
C LYS A 212 17.34 -15.68 3.52
N LYS A 213 17.93 -16.45 2.60
CA LYS A 213 18.35 -17.83 2.88
C LYS A 213 19.36 -17.91 4.03
N SER A 214 20.11 -16.83 4.30
CA SER A 214 21.02 -16.73 5.44
C SER A 214 20.33 -16.73 6.82
N GLU A 215 19.01 -16.49 6.88
CA GLU A 215 18.22 -16.57 8.13
C GLU A 215 17.75 -18.01 8.41
N LEU A 216 17.96 -18.95 7.48
CA LEU A 216 17.49 -20.33 7.60
C LEU A 216 18.52 -21.21 8.29
N LYS A 217 18.04 -22.31 8.90
CA LYS A 217 18.92 -23.36 9.42
C LYS A 217 19.55 -24.15 8.27
N GLU A 218 20.66 -24.82 8.56
CA GLU A 218 21.28 -25.77 7.63
C GLU A 218 20.28 -26.85 7.18
N ASP A 219 20.52 -27.36 5.97
CA ASP A 219 19.66 -28.32 5.27
C ASP A 219 18.21 -27.83 5.11
N TRP A 220 18.02 -26.52 4.88
CA TRP A 220 16.71 -25.94 4.57
C TRP A 220 16.11 -26.47 3.26
N TRP A 221 16.93 -26.99 2.35
CA TRP A 221 16.48 -27.64 1.13
C TRP A 221 16.52 -29.16 1.28
N ASN A 222 15.36 -29.82 1.18
CA ASN A 222 15.24 -31.27 1.36
C ASN A 222 15.28 -32.07 0.04
N GLY A 223 15.72 -31.45 -1.05
CA GLY A 223 15.72 -32.03 -2.40
C GLY A 223 14.44 -31.77 -3.19
N ASN A 224 13.29 -31.69 -2.51
CA ASN A 224 11.97 -31.49 -3.12
C ASN A 224 11.37 -30.09 -2.85
N GLY A 225 12.04 -29.27 -2.05
CA GLY A 225 11.59 -27.94 -1.68
C GLY A 225 12.19 -27.45 -0.39
N ILE A 226 11.61 -26.36 0.11
CA ILE A 226 11.99 -25.73 1.38
C ILE A 226 11.35 -26.50 2.53
N ASP A 227 12.19 -26.99 3.45
CA ASP A 227 11.72 -27.55 4.72
C ASP A 227 11.31 -26.40 5.65
N LYS A 228 9.99 -26.24 5.83
CA LYS A 228 9.39 -25.21 6.68
C LYS A 228 9.87 -25.27 8.14
N SER A 229 10.29 -26.44 8.64
CA SER A 229 10.82 -26.58 10.01
C SER A 229 12.19 -25.91 10.20
N LYS A 230 12.87 -25.60 9.09
CA LYS A 230 14.18 -24.96 9.04
C LYS A 230 14.09 -23.44 8.97
N ILE A 231 12.89 -22.86 8.93
CA ILE A 231 12.66 -21.42 8.99
C ILE A 231 12.45 -21.01 10.47
N PRO A 232 13.39 -20.29 11.09
CA PRO A 232 13.23 -19.83 12.47
C PRO A 232 12.07 -18.85 12.65
N ASP A 233 11.41 -18.89 13.79
CA ASP A 233 10.29 -17.98 14.09
C ASP A 233 10.72 -16.50 14.21
N ASN A 234 11.98 -16.26 14.52
CA ASN A 234 12.57 -14.93 14.57
C ASN A 234 13.16 -14.46 13.23
N ALA A 235 13.10 -15.29 12.16
CA ALA A 235 13.60 -14.92 10.84
C ALA A 235 12.89 -13.65 10.35
N LYS A 236 13.67 -12.68 9.88
CA LYS A 236 13.17 -11.37 9.50
C LYS A 236 12.81 -11.29 8.02
N PHE A 237 11.80 -10.47 7.73
CA PHE A 237 11.50 -10.07 6.38
C PHE A 237 12.42 -8.94 5.93
N ASP A 238 12.92 -9.02 4.72
CA ASP A 238 13.65 -7.93 4.06
C ASP A 238 12.96 -7.43 2.78
N GLY A 239 11.84 -8.07 2.40
CA GLY A 239 11.00 -7.63 1.30
C GLY A 239 9.53 -8.01 1.52
N ILE A 240 8.63 -7.11 1.13
CA ILE A 240 7.21 -7.43 0.93
C ILE A 240 6.82 -6.91 -0.46
N THR A 241 6.24 -7.78 -1.26
CA THR A 241 5.81 -7.45 -2.62
C THR A 241 4.35 -7.85 -2.81
N ILE A 242 3.50 -6.91 -3.22
CA ILE A 242 2.12 -7.19 -3.58
C ILE A 242 2.02 -7.46 -5.08
N TRP A 243 1.28 -8.50 -5.46
CA TRP A 243 1.09 -8.94 -6.84
C TRP A 243 -0.38 -8.94 -7.26
N TRP A 244 -0.77 -7.93 -8.03
CA TRP A 244 -2.12 -7.83 -8.58
C TRP A 244 -2.17 -8.39 -10.01
N LYS A 245 -3.09 -9.32 -10.24
CA LYS A 245 -3.32 -9.96 -11.55
C LYS A 245 -4.06 -9.04 -12.54
#